data_AF-A0A2T4CT97-F1
#
_entry.id   AF-A0A2T4CT97-F1
#
_cell.length_a   1.000
_cell.length_b   1.000
_cell.length_c   1.000
_cell.angle_alpha   90.00
_cell.angle_beta   90.00
_cell.angle_gamma   90.00
#
_symmetry.space_group_name_H-M   'P 1'
#
loop_
_entity.id
_entity.type
_entity.pdbx_description
1 polymer ?
#
loop_
_entity_poly.entity_id
_entity_poly.type
_entity_poly.pdbx_seq_one_letter_code
_entity_poly.pdbx_strand_id
1 'polypeptide(L)'
;DLFNAGIRPAVNAGVSVSRVGGAAQTKIIKKLGGGIRLALAQYRELAAFAQFASDLDEATRAQLEHGQRVTELMKQNQYVADMAVSIFSAEKGYLKDVAQDKILDFESALISYMRSEHADLMADIDKTGNYNDDIEAKLHEGLKTFKKTQSW
;
A
#
# COMPACT_ATOMS: atom_id res chain seq x y z
N ASP A 1 3.69 -2.99 -21.80
CA ASP A 1 3.62 -4.17 -20.90
C ASP A 1 2.69 -3.99 -19.72
N LEU A 2 2.93 -3.08 -18.78
CA LEU A 2 2.07 -2.90 -17.58
C LEU A 2 0.60 -2.59 -17.90
N PHE A 3 0.36 -1.72 -18.88
CA PHE A 3 -0.98 -1.39 -19.34
C PHE A 3 -1.72 -2.60 -19.95
N ASN A 4 -1.00 -3.44 -20.71
CA ASN A 4 -1.52 -4.67 -21.30
C ASN A 4 -1.76 -5.77 -20.25
N ALA A 5 -1.00 -5.73 -19.14
CA ALA A 5 -1.18 -6.58 -17.97
C ALA A 5 -2.26 -6.09 -16.99
N GLY A 6 -3.09 -5.11 -17.38
CA GLY A 6 -4.21 -4.62 -16.59
C GLY A 6 -3.85 -3.68 -15.44
N ILE A 7 -2.60 -3.24 -15.31
CA ILE A 7 -2.17 -2.29 -14.27
C ILE A 7 -2.49 -0.87 -14.72
N ARG A 8 -3.35 -0.19 -13.95
CA ARG A 8 -3.79 1.18 -14.21
C ARG A 8 -3.81 1.96 -12.89
N PRO A 9 -3.05 3.06 -12.76
CA PRO A 9 -2.14 3.66 -13.75
C PRO A 9 -0.87 2.84 -13.99
N ALA A 10 -0.39 2.78 -15.23
CA ALA A 10 0.74 1.95 -15.66
C ALA A 10 2.12 2.57 -15.32
N VAL A 11 2.35 2.89 -14.05
CA VAL A 11 3.58 3.58 -13.60
C VAL A 11 4.74 2.60 -13.42
N ASN A 12 5.90 2.92 -14.00
CA ASN A 12 7.11 2.14 -13.80
C ASN A 12 7.96 2.71 -12.64
N ALA A 13 7.78 2.22 -11.41
CA ALA A 13 8.52 2.68 -10.22
C ALA A 13 10.07 2.65 -10.32
N GLY A 14 10.66 1.75 -11.13
CA GLY A 14 12.12 1.66 -11.29
C GLY A 14 12.70 2.70 -12.26
N VAL A 15 11.92 3.13 -13.25
CA VAL A 15 12.34 4.14 -14.25
C VAL A 15 11.80 5.53 -13.91
N SER A 16 10.65 5.61 -13.24
CA SER A 16 9.99 6.87 -12.92
C SER A 16 10.72 7.56 -11.77
N VAL A 17 11.15 8.79 -12.02
CA VAL A 17 11.85 9.62 -11.02
C VAL A 17 11.15 10.97 -10.89
N SER A 18 10.93 11.41 -9.66
CA SER A 18 10.59 12.80 -9.37
C SER A 18 11.86 13.58 -9.07
N ARG A 19 12.09 14.68 -9.79
CA ARG A 19 13.21 15.59 -9.54
C ARG A 19 13.02 16.46 -8.28
N VAL A 20 11.77 16.64 -7.85
CA VAL A 20 11.41 17.35 -6.60
C VAL A 20 11.44 16.41 -5.39
N GLY A 21 11.30 15.10 -5.63
CA GLY A 21 11.36 14.06 -4.61
C GLY A 21 10.27 14.19 -3.55
N GLY A 22 10.58 13.77 -2.32
CA GLY A 22 9.63 13.81 -1.20
C GLY A 22 9.37 15.20 -0.63
N ALA A 23 9.95 16.27 -1.18
CA ALA A 23 9.68 17.65 -0.74
C ALA A 23 8.27 18.11 -1.12
N ALA A 24 7.69 17.55 -2.19
CA ALA A 24 6.33 17.84 -2.65
C ALA A 24 5.25 16.97 -1.99
N GLN A 25 5.62 16.08 -1.06
CA GLN A 25 4.70 15.14 -0.42
C GLN A 25 4.29 15.63 0.96
N THR A 26 3.03 15.39 1.33
CA THR A 26 2.59 15.48 2.73
C THR A 26 3.42 14.55 3.60
N LYS A 27 3.62 14.92 4.87
CA LYS A 27 4.52 14.21 5.78
C LYS A 27 4.15 12.73 5.95
N ILE A 28 2.86 12.41 6.02
CA ILE A 28 2.35 11.03 6.10
C ILE A 28 2.72 10.20 4.87
N ILE A 29 2.45 10.71 3.67
CA ILE A 29 2.77 10.01 2.42
C ILE A 29 4.28 9.87 2.23
N LYS A 30 5.07 10.88 2.59
CA LYS A 30 6.52 10.80 2.54
C LYS A 30 7.07 9.71 3.47
N LYS A 31 6.52 9.62 4.68
CA LYS A 31 6.96 8.65 5.69
C LYS A 31 6.61 7.22 5.30
N LEU A 32 5.39 7.00 4.80
CA LEU A 32 4.87 5.66 4.47
C LEU A 32 5.28 5.20 3.07
N GLY A 33 5.33 6.10 2.09
CA GLY A 33 5.59 5.76 0.68
C GLY A 33 7.06 5.45 0.34
N GLY A 34 8.00 5.75 1.24
CA GLY A 34 9.43 5.49 1.02
C GLY A 34 9.74 4.00 0.85
N GLY A 35 9.20 3.15 1.71
CA GLY A 35 9.36 1.69 1.67
C GLY A 35 8.70 1.08 0.44
N ILE A 36 7.46 1.49 0.16
CA ILE A 36 6.68 1.03 -1.00
C ILE A 36 7.41 1.21 -2.33
N ARG A 37 8.07 2.35 -2.56
CA ARG A 37 8.81 2.57 -3.80
C ARG A 37 9.95 1.57 -3.97
N LEU A 38 10.71 1.32 -2.91
CA LEU A 38 11.82 0.38 -2.92
C LEU A 38 11.31 -1.05 -3.15
N ALA A 39 10.24 -1.45 -2.45
CA ALA A 39 9.61 -2.74 -2.59
C ALA A 39 9.12 -3.00 -4.02
N LEU A 40 8.46 -2.01 -4.66
CA LEU A 40 7.99 -2.13 -6.04
C LEU A 40 9.12 -2.20 -7.08
N ALA A 41 10.24 -1.50 -6.83
CA ALA A 41 11.42 -1.57 -7.69
C ALA A 41 12.07 -2.96 -7.61
N GLN A 42 12.31 -3.45 -6.38
CA GLN A 42 12.88 -4.78 -6.15
C GLN A 42 11.96 -5.89 -6.68
N TYR A 43 10.64 -5.79 -6.45
CA TYR A 43 9.67 -6.74 -6.96
C TYR A 43 9.77 -6.93 -8.47
N ARG A 44 9.96 -5.85 -9.24
CA ARG A 44 10.11 -5.96 -10.71
C ARG A 44 11.36 -6.69 -11.13
N GLU A 45 12.48 -6.43 -10.46
CA GLU A 45 13.73 -7.14 -10.74
C GLU A 45 13.56 -8.63 -10.41
N LEU A 46 13.09 -8.93 -9.19
CA LEU A 46 12.85 -10.30 -8.73
C LEU A 46 11.83 -11.06 -9.59
N ALA A 47 10.75 -10.42 -10.03
CA ALA A 47 9.73 -11.05 -10.87
C ALA A 47 10.27 -11.46 -12.25
N ALA A 48 11.25 -10.72 -12.80
CA ALA A 48 11.92 -11.10 -14.04
C ALA A 48 12.85 -12.30 -13.83
N PHE A 49 13.57 -12.38 -12.70
CA PHE A 49 14.43 -13.52 -12.36
C PHE A 49 13.65 -14.78 -12.00
N ALA A 50 12.54 -14.64 -11.28
CA ALA A 50 11.69 -15.73 -10.84
C ALA A 50 11.04 -16.51 -12.00
N GLN A 51 10.96 -15.92 -13.21
CA GLN A 51 10.50 -16.63 -14.41
C GLN A 51 11.46 -17.72 -14.88
N PHE A 52 12.73 -17.68 -14.44
CA PHE A 52 13.78 -18.60 -14.87
C PHE A 52 14.26 -19.54 -13.75
N ALA A 53 13.76 -19.37 -12.52
CA ALA A 53 14.17 -20.16 -11.37
C ALA A 53 13.07 -21.15 -10.96
N SER A 54 13.43 -22.43 -10.79
CA SER A 54 12.49 -23.49 -10.40
C SER A 54 12.26 -23.57 -8.88
N ASP A 55 13.25 -23.17 -8.09
CA ASP A 55 13.15 -23.10 -6.62
C ASP A 55 13.52 -21.70 -6.15
N LEU A 56 12.61 -21.11 -5.38
CA LEU A 56 12.79 -19.82 -4.72
C LEU A 56 12.79 -20.06 -3.21
N ASP A 57 13.78 -19.47 -2.53
CA ASP A 57 13.84 -19.47 -1.07
C ASP A 57 12.68 -18.65 -0.47
N GLU A 58 12.38 -18.89 0.80
CA GLU A 58 11.21 -18.31 1.48
C GLU A 58 11.24 -16.77 1.49
N ALA A 59 12.42 -16.18 1.63
CA ALA A 59 12.58 -14.72 1.61
C ALA A 59 12.21 -14.13 0.24
N THR A 60 12.70 -14.73 -0.85
CA THR A 60 12.35 -14.32 -2.22
C THR A 60 10.86 -14.48 -2.48
N ARG A 61 10.25 -15.58 -2.04
CA ARG A 61 8.81 -15.81 -2.17
C ARG A 61 8.00 -14.74 -1.44
N ALA A 62 8.33 -14.46 -0.18
CA ALA A 62 7.63 -13.45 0.61
C ALA A 62 7.73 -12.05 -0.02
N GLN A 63 8.90 -11.71 -0.59
CA GLN A 63 9.10 -10.44 -1.28
C GLN A 63 8.31 -10.33 -2.58
N LEU A 64 8.22 -11.42 -3.35
CA LEU A 64 7.37 -11.48 -4.55
C LEU A 64 5.90 -11.32 -4.22
N GLU A 65 5.39 -12.06 -3.22
CA GLU A 65 3.99 -11.95 -2.81
C GLU A 65 3.68 -10.56 -2.26
N HIS A 66 4.58 -9.96 -1.47
CA HIS A 66 4.41 -8.59 -1.00
C HIS A 66 4.34 -7.61 -2.17
N GLY A 67 5.26 -7.72 -3.13
CA GLY A 67 5.27 -6.86 -4.32
C GLY A 67 4.04 -7.02 -5.21
N GLN A 68 3.50 -8.24 -5.35
CA GLN A 68 2.23 -8.49 -6.02
C GLN A 68 1.08 -7.78 -5.31
N ARG A 69 0.99 -7.92 -3.98
CA ARG A 69 -0.07 -7.30 -3.18
C ARG A 69 -0.02 -5.78 -3.26
N VAL A 70 1.17 -5.20 -3.14
CA VAL A 70 1.39 -3.76 -3.28
C VAL A 70 1.03 -3.27 -4.68
N THR A 71 1.38 -4.03 -5.73
CA THR A 71 1.04 -3.66 -7.12
C THR A 71 -0.47 -3.60 -7.33
N GLU A 72 -1.21 -4.55 -6.75
CA GLU A 72 -2.68 -4.57 -6.82
C GLU A 72 -3.29 -3.39 -6.09
N LEU A 73 -2.80 -3.09 -4.87
CA LEU A 73 -3.26 -1.96 -4.06
C LEU A 73 -3.06 -0.59 -4.73
N MET A 74 -2.06 -0.45 -5.61
CA MET A 74 -1.80 0.84 -6.29
C MET A 74 -2.81 1.17 -7.41
N LYS A 75 -3.86 0.36 -7.60
CA LYS A 75 -4.99 0.66 -8.48
C LYS A 75 -6.00 1.56 -7.75
N GLN A 76 -5.64 2.81 -7.49
CA GLN A 76 -6.40 3.67 -6.57
C GLN A 76 -7.27 4.77 -7.20
N ASN A 77 -8.29 5.18 -6.44
CA ASN A 77 -9.05 6.43 -6.57
C ASN A 77 -8.52 7.52 -5.59
N GLN A 78 -9.07 8.73 -5.67
CA GLN A 78 -8.41 10.01 -5.33
C GLN A 78 -8.73 10.58 -3.92
N TYR A 79 -7.94 10.30 -2.86
CA TYR A 79 -7.85 11.11 -1.61
C TYR A 79 -6.55 10.85 -0.82
N VAL A 80 -6.09 11.79 0.02
CA VAL A 80 -4.81 11.67 0.76
C VAL A 80 -4.94 10.74 1.97
N ALA A 81 -6.00 10.85 2.76
CA ALA A 81 -6.23 9.97 3.90
C ALA A 81 -6.45 8.51 3.47
N ASP A 82 -7.21 8.29 2.40
CA ASP A 82 -7.42 6.94 1.84
C ASP A 82 -6.09 6.34 1.38
N MET A 83 -5.29 7.12 0.64
CA MET A 83 -3.96 6.70 0.22
C MET A 83 -3.05 6.40 1.43
N ALA A 84 -3.11 7.20 2.49
CA ALA A 84 -2.33 6.96 3.70
C ALA A 84 -2.72 5.64 4.38
N VAL A 85 -4.01 5.34 4.51
CA VAL A 85 -4.52 4.09 5.09
C VAL A 85 -4.07 2.88 4.26
N SER A 86 -4.24 2.94 2.94
CA SER A 86 -3.82 1.86 2.05
C SER A 86 -2.31 1.61 2.13
N ILE A 87 -1.49 2.65 1.98
CA ILE A 87 -0.02 2.52 2.06
C ILE A 87 0.40 2.01 3.43
N PHE A 88 -0.22 2.48 4.52
CA PHE A 88 0.06 2.00 5.87
C PHE A 88 -0.23 0.50 6.01
N SER A 89 -1.37 0.03 5.47
CA SER A 89 -1.75 -1.38 5.51
C SER A 89 -0.73 -2.28 4.79
N ALA A 90 -0.22 -1.83 3.64
CA ALA A 90 0.82 -2.52 2.89
C ALA A 90 2.16 -2.53 3.66
N GLU A 91 2.64 -1.35 4.07
CA GLU A 91 3.95 -1.18 4.71
C GLU A 91 4.05 -1.94 6.04
N LYS A 92 2.98 -1.93 6.83
CA LYS A 92 2.94 -2.64 8.13
C LYS A 92 2.57 -4.13 8.01
N GLY A 93 2.41 -4.64 6.79
CA GLY A 93 2.20 -6.07 6.53
C GLY A 93 0.80 -6.58 6.86
N TYR A 94 -0.21 -5.72 6.92
CA TYR A 94 -1.59 -6.11 7.19
C TYR A 94 -2.26 -6.88 6.03
N LEU A 95 -1.64 -6.86 4.85
CA LEU A 95 -2.13 -7.55 3.65
C LEU A 95 -1.60 -8.99 3.51
N LYS A 96 -0.72 -9.46 4.40
CA LYS A 96 -0.01 -10.76 4.24
C LYS A 96 -0.94 -11.97 4.19
N ASP A 97 -2.05 -11.91 4.90
CA ASP A 97 -3.08 -12.96 5.00
C ASP A 97 -4.27 -12.71 4.06
N VAL A 98 -4.24 -11.64 3.26
CA VAL A 98 -5.28 -11.32 2.28
C VAL A 98 -4.92 -11.98 0.94
N ALA A 99 -5.88 -12.71 0.37
CA ALA A 99 -5.75 -13.31 -0.96
C ALA A 99 -5.62 -12.21 -2.03
N GLN A 100 -4.84 -12.46 -3.09
CA GLN A 100 -4.49 -11.43 -4.08
C GLN A 100 -5.70 -10.84 -4.79
N ASP A 101 -6.67 -11.68 -5.15
CA ASP A 101 -7.94 -11.32 -5.78
C ASP A 101 -8.88 -10.54 -4.85
N LYS A 102 -8.62 -10.57 -3.53
CA LYS A 102 -9.40 -9.89 -2.49
C LYS A 102 -8.80 -8.58 -1.99
N ILE A 103 -7.67 -8.14 -2.54
CA ILE A 103 -6.99 -6.92 -2.07
C ILE A 103 -7.83 -5.67 -2.29
N LEU A 104 -8.47 -5.54 -3.46
CA LEU A 104 -9.30 -4.37 -3.76
C LEU A 104 -10.60 -4.35 -2.95
N ASP A 105 -11.18 -5.53 -2.70
CA ASP A 105 -12.33 -5.70 -1.81
C ASP A 105 -11.95 -5.30 -0.37
N PHE A 106 -10.81 -5.78 0.12
CA PHE A 106 -10.25 -5.42 1.43
C PHE A 106 -10.01 -3.93 1.56
N GLU A 107 -9.36 -3.32 0.56
CA GLU A 107 -9.06 -1.88 0.56
C GLU A 107 -10.35 -1.06 0.61
N SER A 108 -11.33 -1.40 -0.23
CA SER A 108 -12.60 -0.69 -0.30
C SER A 108 -13.36 -0.78 1.02
N ALA A 109 -13.41 -1.97 1.61
CA ALA A 109 -14.04 -2.19 2.92
C ALA A 109 -13.29 -1.46 4.04
N LEU A 110 -11.95 -1.47 4.03
CA LEU A 110 -11.12 -0.79 5.01
C LEU A 110 -11.32 0.73 4.95
N ILE A 111 -11.28 1.31 3.75
CA ILE A 111 -11.50 2.75 3.57
C ILE A 111 -12.90 3.14 4.05
N SER A 112 -13.93 2.35 3.69
CA SER A 112 -15.30 2.59 4.14
C SER A 112 -15.41 2.56 5.66
N TYR A 113 -14.81 1.56 6.32
CA TYR A 113 -14.77 1.44 7.77
C TYR A 113 -14.04 2.60 8.43
N MET A 114 -12.86 2.99 7.93
CA MET A 114 -12.08 4.09 8.49
C MET A 114 -12.82 5.43 8.34
N ARG A 115 -13.57 5.61 7.25
CA ARG A 115 -14.41 6.81 7.06
C ARG A 115 -15.67 6.81 7.92
N SER A 116 -16.21 5.64 8.31
CA SER A 116 -17.39 5.58 9.18
C SER A 116 -17.02 5.67 10.66
N GLU A 117 -16.09 4.84 11.13
CA GLU A 117 -15.76 4.70 12.55
C GLU A 117 -14.65 5.64 13.02
N HIS A 118 -13.82 6.13 12.09
CA HIS A 118 -12.65 6.97 12.39
C HIS A 118 -12.65 8.25 11.55
N ALA A 119 -13.84 8.81 11.28
CA ALA A 119 -14.02 10.00 10.44
C ALA A 119 -13.16 11.20 10.87
N ASP A 120 -13.04 11.45 12.17
CA ASP A 120 -12.23 12.55 12.72
C ASP A 120 -10.74 12.39 12.40
N LEU A 121 -10.22 11.16 12.48
CA LEU A 121 -8.84 10.84 12.12
C LEU A 121 -8.61 11.05 10.62
N MET A 122 -9.54 10.57 9.78
CA MET A 122 -9.46 10.72 8.32
C MET A 122 -9.48 12.20 7.93
N ALA A 123 -10.35 13.00 8.55
CA ALA A 123 -10.44 14.44 8.32
C ALA A 123 -9.19 15.19 8.78
N ASP A 124 -8.60 14.84 9.92
CA ASP A 124 -7.34 15.42 10.39
C ASP A 124 -6.18 15.11 9.43
N ILE A 125 -6.10 13.88 8.92
CA ILE A 125 -5.09 13.48 7.93
C ILE A 125 -5.28 14.24 6.62
N ASP A 126 -6.50 14.34 6.09
CA ASP A 126 -6.78 15.08 4.86
C ASP A 126 -6.45 16.58 4.99
N LYS A 127 -6.67 17.16 6.17
CA LYS A 127 -6.42 18.59 6.42
C LYS A 127 -4.94 18.89 6.66
N THR A 128 -4.26 18.07 7.46
CA THR A 128 -2.90 18.38 7.95
C THR A 128 -1.81 17.65 7.17
N GLY A 129 -2.11 16.48 6.61
CA GLY A 129 -1.13 15.57 6.01
C GLY A 129 -0.03 15.15 7.00
N ASN A 130 -0.24 15.30 8.31
CA ASN A 130 0.76 15.08 9.34
C ASN A 130 0.90 13.59 9.69
N TYR A 131 2.02 13.25 10.31
CA TYR A 131 2.30 11.92 10.84
C TYR A 131 3.06 12.05 12.15
N ASN A 132 2.57 11.36 13.18
CA ASN A 132 3.14 11.27 14.52
C ASN A 132 2.74 9.92 15.14
N ASP A 133 3.27 9.64 16.34
CA ASP A 133 3.07 8.35 17.01
C ASP A 133 1.60 8.11 17.40
N ASP A 134 0.82 9.17 17.67
CA ASP A 134 -0.61 9.07 17.97
C ASP A 134 -1.44 8.66 16.74
N ILE A 135 -1.17 9.28 15.58
CA ILE A 135 -1.79 8.90 14.29
C ILE A 135 -1.41 7.46 13.94
N GLU A 136 -0.14 7.08 14.11
CA GLU A 136 0.32 5.70 13.88
C GLU A 136 -0.41 4.70 14.80
N ALA A 137 -0.54 5.01 16.08
CA ALA A 137 -1.24 4.16 17.04
C ALA A 137 -2.73 3.99 16.67
N LYS A 138 -3.41 5.09 16.30
CA LYS A 138 -4.81 5.06 15.87
C LYS A 138 -5.02 4.28 14.58
N LEU A 139 -4.11 4.41 13.60
CA LEU A 139 -4.15 3.60 12.38
C LEU A 139 -3.96 2.11 12.69
N HIS A 140 -3.00 1.77 13.56
CA HIS A 140 -2.79 0.39 14.01
C HIS A 140 -4.03 -0.19 14.70
N GLU A 141 -4.67 0.60 15.58
CA GLU A 141 -5.89 0.20 16.27
C GLU A 141 -7.05 -0.01 15.29
N GLY A 142 -7.30 0.96 14.41
CA GLY A 142 -8.37 0.88 13.40
C GLY A 142 -8.23 -0.36 12.51
N LEU A 143 -7.03 -0.63 12.00
CA LEU A 143 -6.75 -1.83 11.20
C LEU A 143 -6.90 -3.14 11.99
N LYS A 144 -6.45 -3.18 13.25
CA LYS A 144 -6.61 -4.37 14.10
C LYS A 144 -8.07 -4.64 14.41
N THR A 145 -8.86 -3.60 14.67
CA THR A 145 -10.29 -3.72 14.92
C THR A 145 -11.01 -4.15 13.66
N PHE A 146 -10.75 -3.48 12.52
CA PHE A 146 -11.30 -3.83 11.21
C PHE A 146 -11.10 -5.32 10.89
N LYS A 147 -9.87 -5.83 11.00
CA LYS A 147 -9.57 -7.24 10.69
C LYS A 147 -10.21 -8.25 11.65
N LYS A 148 -10.65 -7.82 12.83
CA LYS A 148 -11.35 -8.68 13.80
C LYS A 148 -12.86 -8.66 13.60
N THR A 149 -13.43 -7.55 13.14
CA THR A 149 -14.88 -7.32 13.16
C THR A 149 -15.52 -7.36 11.80
N GLN A 150 -14.78 -7.02 10.74
CA GLN A 150 -15.31 -6.90 9.39
C GLN A 150 -14.95 -8.09 8.51
N SER A 151 -15.79 -8.34 7.53
CA SER A 151 -15.59 -9.33 6.46
C SER A 151 -15.44 -8.61 5.12
N TRP A 152 -14.58 -9.12 4.25
CA TRP A 152 -14.26 -8.58 2.92
C TRP A 152 -14.07 -9.70 1.89
#